data_AF-A0A965A8D6-F1
#
_entry.id   AF-A0A965A8D6-F1
#
_cell.length_a   1.000
_cell.length_b   1.000
_cell.length_c   1.000
_cell.angle_alpha   90.00
_cell.angle_beta   90.00
_cell.angle_gamma   90.00
#
_symmetry.space_group_name_H-M   'P 1'
#
loop_
_entity.id
_entity.type
_entity.pdbx_description
1 polymer ?
#
loop_
_entity_poly.entity_id
_entity_poly.type
_entity_poly.pdbx_seq_one_letter_code
_entity_poly.pdbx_strand_id
1 'polypeptide(L)'
;MTKEDIIRMAKEAGFKVDWQHADVAEIKAKRYEYFAALVAAAEREKVARWHIGSGYTTGHGDTIEDLLVELEWQVRESEREACAAVCCDMIDAEYKTGKVDHNEMAWTQACAAAIRARGNK
;
A
#
# COMPACT_ATOMS: atom_id res chain seq x y z
N MET A 1 9.94 -8.32 -5.40
CA MET A 1 10.64 -9.64 -5.54
C MET A 1 9.67 -10.60 -6.19
N THR A 2 9.98 -11.08 -7.39
CA THR A 2 9.06 -11.94 -8.17
C THR A 2 9.28 -13.43 -7.90
N LYS A 3 8.35 -14.28 -8.38
CA LYS A 3 8.51 -15.74 -8.38
C LYS A 3 9.83 -16.14 -9.07
N GLU A 4 10.13 -15.51 -10.20
CA GLU A 4 11.32 -15.77 -11.01
C GLU A 4 12.61 -15.40 -10.27
N ASP A 5 12.61 -14.28 -9.53
CA ASP A 5 13.72 -13.88 -8.66
C ASP A 5 14.02 -14.95 -7.61
N ILE A 6 12.98 -15.48 -6.96
CA ILE A 6 13.13 -16.49 -5.91
C ILE A 6 13.60 -17.83 -6.49
N ILE A 7 13.10 -18.23 -7.66
CA ILE A 7 13.58 -19.44 -8.35
C ILE A 7 15.07 -19.31 -8.69
N ARG A 8 15.51 -18.14 -9.15
CA ARG A 8 16.92 -17.87 -9.43
C ARG A 8 17.76 -17.96 -8.15
N MET A 9 17.33 -17.31 -7.07
CA MET A 9 18.02 -17.36 -5.77
C MET A 9 18.07 -18.78 -5.19
N ALA A 10 17.02 -19.58 -5.34
CA ALA A 10 17.01 -20.98 -4.93
C ALA A 10 18.06 -21.80 -5.70
N LYS A 11 18.19 -21.59 -7.01
CA LYS A 11 19.23 -22.25 -7.81
C LYS A 11 20.64 -21.83 -7.37
N GLU A 12 20.86 -20.53 -7.15
CA GLU A 12 22.13 -19.99 -6.64
C GLU A 12 22.50 -20.58 -5.27
N ALA A 13 21.50 -20.79 -4.40
CA ALA A 13 21.67 -21.42 -3.10
C ALA A 13 21.93 -22.94 -3.16
N GLY A 14 22.06 -23.53 -4.35
CA GLY A 14 22.41 -24.94 -4.52
C GLY A 14 21.22 -25.89 -4.41
N PHE A 15 19.99 -25.40 -4.51
CA PHE A 15 18.86 -26.29 -4.80
C PHE A 15 19.06 -26.88 -6.20
N LYS A 16 19.37 -28.19 -6.29
CA LYS A 16 19.69 -28.87 -7.56
C LYS A 16 18.51 -29.64 -8.14
N VAL A 17 18.30 -29.45 -9.45
CA VAL A 17 17.53 -30.38 -10.28
C VAL A 17 18.51 -31.33 -10.94
N ASP A 18 18.90 -32.39 -10.25
CA ASP A 18 19.78 -33.38 -10.87
C ASP A 18 19.01 -34.11 -11.96
N TRP A 19 19.62 -34.19 -13.15
CA TRP A 19 19.06 -34.59 -14.44
C TRP A 19 18.92 -36.11 -14.63
N GLN A 20 18.64 -36.86 -13.56
CA GLN A 20 18.72 -38.31 -13.70
C GLN A 20 17.57 -38.91 -14.51
N HIS A 21 16.40 -38.25 -14.61
CA HIS A 21 15.34 -38.58 -15.57
C HIS A 21 14.49 -37.32 -15.90
N ALA A 22 13.95 -37.22 -17.12
CA ALA A 22 13.23 -36.02 -17.60
C ALA A 22 11.91 -35.75 -16.83
N ASP A 23 11.22 -36.80 -16.41
CA ASP A 23 10.05 -36.75 -15.51
C ASP A 23 10.42 -36.20 -14.11
N VAL A 24 11.58 -36.57 -13.58
CA VAL A 24 12.11 -36.06 -12.31
C VAL A 24 12.49 -34.58 -12.41
N ALA A 25 12.99 -34.13 -13.56
CA ALA A 25 13.34 -32.73 -13.79
C ALA A 25 12.10 -31.81 -13.77
N GLU A 26 11.01 -32.22 -14.43
CA GLU A 26 9.75 -31.45 -14.45
C GLU A 26 9.10 -31.39 -13.06
N ILE A 27 9.06 -32.51 -12.33
CA ILE A 27 8.53 -32.57 -10.97
C ILE A 27 9.34 -31.66 -10.03
N LYS A 28 10.67 -31.68 -10.13
CA LYS A 28 11.55 -30.81 -9.32
C LYS A 28 11.39 -29.33 -9.71
N ALA A 29 11.20 -28.99 -10.98
CA ALA A 29 10.92 -27.62 -11.41
C ALA A 29 9.61 -27.07 -10.82
N LYS A 30 8.52 -27.87 -10.85
CA LYS A 30 7.25 -27.51 -10.19
C LYS A 30 7.41 -27.26 -8.70
N ARG A 31 8.30 -27.99 -8.02
CA ARG A 31 8.60 -27.74 -6.59
C ARG A 31 9.24 -26.37 -6.35
N TYR A 32 10.10 -25.89 -7.26
CA TYR A 32 10.66 -24.55 -7.14
C TYR A 32 9.64 -23.47 -7.40
N GLU A 33 8.78 -23.66 -8.39
CA GLU A 33 7.70 -22.72 -8.64
C GLU A 33 6.75 -22.61 -7.45
N TYR A 34 6.40 -23.75 -6.85
CA TYR A 34 5.58 -23.78 -5.65
C TYR A 34 6.30 -23.13 -4.45
N PHE A 35 7.57 -23.46 -4.22
CA PHE A 35 8.36 -22.85 -3.16
C PHE A 35 8.48 -21.32 -3.34
N ALA A 36 8.77 -20.87 -4.56
CA ALA A 36 8.84 -19.45 -4.88
C ALA A 36 7.50 -18.74 -4.67
N ALA A 37 6.39 -19.37 -5.04
CA ALA A 37 5.05 -18.85 -4.76
C ALA A 37 4.78 -18.74 -3.26
N LEU A 38 5.17 -19.73 -2.46
CA LEU A 38 5.05 -19.68 -0.99
C LEU A 38 5.87 -18.53 -0.39
N VAL A 39 7.11 -18.34 -0.85
CA VAL A 39 7.97 -17.26 -0.38
C VAL A 39 7.39 -15.89 -0.77
N ALA A 40 6.99 -15.71 -2.03
CA ALA A 40 6.36 -14.48 -2.50
C ALA A 40 5.08 -14.15 -1.70
N ALA A 41 4.23 -15.16 -1.45
CA ALA A 41 3.02 -15.01 -0.65
C ALA A 41 3.34 -14.65 0.82
N ALA A 42 4.36 -15.29 1.41
CA ALA A 42 4.76 -15.01 2.79
C ALA A 42 5.33 -13.60 2.97
N GLU A 43 6.15 -13.11 2.02
CA GLU A 43 6.66 -11.74 2.07
C GLU A 43 5.54 -10.72 1.85
N ARG A 44 4.62 -10.98 0.90
CA ARG A 44 3.42 -10.16 0.70
C ARG A 44 2.57 -10.10 1.96
N GLU A 45 2.35 -11.23 2.63
CA GLU A 45 1.57 -11.30 3.86
C GLU A 45 2.22 -10.54 5.03
N LYS A 46 3.56 -10.46 5.09
CA LYS A 46 4.24 -9.60 6.08
C LYS A 46 3.90 -8.13 5.87
N VAL A 47 3.97 -7.66 4.62
CA VAL A 47 3.64 -6.26 4.27
C VAL A 47 2.16 -5.99 4.52
N ALA A 48 1.28 -6.89 4.07
CA ALA A 48 -0.16 -6.77 4.29
C ALA A 48 -0.55 -6.67 5.77
N ARG A 49 0.05 -7.51 6.63
CA ARG A 49 -0.17 -7.43 8.09
C ARG A 49 0.32 -6.12 8.68
N TRP A 50 1.46 -5.60 8.22
CA TRP A 50 1.96 -4.31 8.67
C TRP A 50 1.01 -3.16 8.27
N HIS A 51 0.47 -3.17 7.04
CA HIS A 51 -0.54 -2.21 6.61
C HIS A 51 -1.75 -2.21 7.55
N ILE A 52 -2.36 -3.38 7.74
CA ILE A 52 -3.56 -3.55 8.58
C ILE A 52 -3.27 -3.10 10.01
N GLY A 53 -2.12 -3.51 10.58
CA GLY A 53 -1.70 -3.09 11.92
C GLY A 53 -1.44 -1.58 12.04
N SER A 54 -1.12 -0.92 10.94
CA SER A 54 -0.92 0.54 10.85
C SER A 54 -2.19 1.31 10.47
N GLY A 55 -3.33 0.63 10.32
CA GLY A 55 -4.60 1.25 9.96
C GLY A 55 -4.83 1.45 8.46
N TYR A 56 -3.95 0.92 7.60
CA TYR A 56 -4.11 0.96 6.14
C TYR A 56 -4.81 -0.31 5.63
N THR A 57 -5.51 -0.16 4.51
CA THR A 57 -6.10 -1.28 3.77
C THR A 57 -5.10 -1.86 2.78
N THR A 58 -5.25 -3.13 2.43
CA THR A 58 -4.31 -3.83 1.52
C THR A 58 -4.84 -3.96 0.10
N GLY A 59 -6.04 -3.45 -0.19
CA GLY A 59 -6.65 -3.53 -1.53
C GLY A 59 -6.63 -4.94 -2.13
N HIS A 60 -6.59 -5.02 -3.47
CA HIS A 60 -6.50 -6.27 -4.24
C HIS A 60 -5.10 -6.45 -4.84
N GLY A 61 -4.04 -6.12 -4.09
CA GLY A 61 -2.67 -6.27 -4.57
C GLY A 61 -2.22 -7.73 -4.63
N ASP A 62 -1.87 -8.21 -5.82
CA ASP A 62 -1.32 -9.55 -6.05
C ASP A 62 0.18 -9.63 -5.74
N THR A 63 0.88 -8.49 -5.78
CA THR A 63 2.31 -8.37 -5.48
C THR A 63 2.58 -7.42 -4.31
N ILE A 64 3.82 -7.43 -3.79
CA ILE A 64 4.24 -6.46 -2.77
C ILE A 64 4.24 -5.05 -3.36
N GLU A 65 4.70 -4.92 -4.59
CA GLU A 65 4.75 -3.65 -5.32
C GLU A 65 3.34 -3.03 -5.46
N ASP A 66 2.32 -3.84 -5.73
CA ASP A 66 0.92 -3.39 -5.72
C ASP A 66 0.49 -2.88 -4.33
N LEU A 67 0.83 -3.63 -3.27
CA LEU A 67 0.55 -3.17 -1.90
C LEU A 67 1.22 -1.83 -1.63
N LEU A 68 2.49 -1.65 -2.00
CA LEU A 68 3.22 -0.40 -1.73
C LEU A 68 2.66 0.79 -2.52
N VAL A 69 2.20 0.58 -3.75
CA VAL A 69 1.52 1.62 -4.53
C VAL A 69 0.21 2.03 -3.86
N GLU A 70 -0.59 1.05 -3.41
CA GLU A 70 -1.82 1.30 -2.65
C GLU A 70 -1.55 2.01 -1.32
N LEU A 71 -0.45 1.68 -0.64
CA LEU A 71 -0.02 2.38 0.57
C LEU A 71 0.29 3.84 0.29
N GLU A 72 1.08 4.10 -0.74
CA GLU A 72 1.48 5.46 -1.11
C GLU A 72 0.26 6.33 -1.39
N TRP A 73 -0.73 5.77 -2.09
CA TRP A 73 -2.01 6.43 -2.34
C TRP A 73 -2.76 6.71 -1.03
N GLN A 74 -2.92 5.72 -0.15
CA GLN A 74 -3.62 5.89 1.13
C GLN A 74 -2.94 6.89 2.07
N VAL A 75 -1.61 6.88 2.14
CA VAL A 75 -0.84 7.86 2.93
C VAL A 75 -1.08 9.26 2.39
N ARG A 76 -1.01 9.45 1.07
CA ARG A 76 -1.30 10.74 0.43
C ARG A 76 -2.72 11.21 0.71
N GLU A 77 -3.69 10.30 0.70
CA GLU A 77 -5.09 10.65 0.96
C GLU A 77 -5.36 10.95 2.44
N SER A 78 -4.72 10.20 3.35
CA SER A 78 -4.75 10.47 4.79
C SER A 78 -4.17 11.86 5.11
N GLU A 79 -3.02 12.21 4.53
CA GLU A 79 -2.42 13.53 4.71
C GLU A 79 -3.28 14.66 4.12
N ARG A 80 -3.92 14.41 2.97
CA ARG A 80 -4.85 15.36 2.36
C ARG A 80 -6.04 15.64 3.27
N GLU A 81 -6.66 14.60 3.83
CA GLU A 81 -7.78 14.77 4.74
C GLU A 81 -7.35 15.44 6.05
N ALA A 82 -6.17 15.10 6.58
CA ALA A 82 -5.59 15.79 7.73
C ALA A 82 -5.42 17.29 7.46
N CYS A 83 -4.92 17.68 6.28
CA CYS A 83 -4.82 19.08 5.88
C CYS A 83 -6.20 19.77 5.82
N ALA A 84 -7.22 19.10 5.29
CA ALA A 84 -8.58 19.65 5.21
C ALA A 84 -9.22 19.77 6.60
N ALA A 85 -8.94 18.83 7.51
CA ALA A 85 -9.41 18.87 8.90
C ALA A 85 -8.85 20.06 9.66
N VAL A 86 -7.58 20.43 9.46
CA VAL A 86 -7.00 21.66 10.05
C VAL A 86 -7.78 22.91 9.66
N CYS A 87 -8.21 23.03 8.39
CA CYS A 87 -9.08 24.15 7.98
C CYS A 87 -10.42 24.12 8.73
N CYS A 88 -11.02 22.95 8.92
CA CYS A 88 -12.25 22.79 9.71
C CYS A 88 -12.06 23.20 11.18
N ASP A 89 -10.97 22.77 11.81
CA ASP A 89 -10.67 23.11 13.21
C ASP A 89 -10.50 24.63 13.42
N MET A 90 -9.90 25.32 12.45
CA MET A 90 -9.74 26.78 12.47
C MET A 90 -11.09 27.50 12.43
N ILE A 91 -12.02 27.02 11.58
CA ILE A 91 -13.39 27.55 11.53
C ILE A 91 -14.09 27.37 12.89
N ASP A 92 -14.01 26.17 13.47
CA ASP A 92 -14.63 25.87 14.76
C ASP A 92 -14.04 26.71 15.91
N ALA A 93 -12.74 27.03 15.84
CA ALA A 93 -12.09 27.92 16.79
C ALA A 93 -12.62 29.37 16.67
N GLU A 94 -12.80 29.89 15.46
CA GLU A 94 -13.36 31.23 15.23
C GLU A 94 -14.77 31.36 15.82
N TYR A 95 -15.65 30.36 15.60
CA TYR A 95 -16.99 30.31 16.20
C TYR A 95 -16.96 30.47 17.73
N LYS A 96 -15.99 29.85 18.40
CA LYS A 96 -15.85 29.93 19.87
C LYS A 96 -15.42 31.30 20.37
N THR A 97 -14.74 32.09 19.55
CA THR A 97 -14.24 33.42 19.94
C THR A 97 -15.26 34.54 19.75
N GLY A 98 -16.35 34.30 19.00
CA GLY A 98 -17.38 35.29 18.71
C GLY A 98 -16.94 36.44 17.79
N LYS A 99 -15.70 36.41 17.29
CA LYS A 99 -15.18 37.33 16.26
C LYS A 99 -15.48 36.76 14.88
N VAL A 100 -16.76 36.76 14.53
CA VAL A 100 -17.21 36.20 13.26
C VAL A 100 -17.30 37.33 12.25
N ASP A 101 -16.30 37.46 11.38
CA ASP A 101 -16.58 38.03 10.08
C ASP A 101 -17.01 36.90 9.13
N HIS A 102 -18.10 37.10 8.41
CA HIS A 102 -18.67 36.05 7.55
C HIS A 102 -17.88 35.84 6.25
N ASN A 103 -16.86 36.67 5.98
CA ASN A 103 -16.15 36.67 4.71
C ASN A 103 -14.89 35.79 4.76
N GLU A 104 -14.12 35.83 5.84
CA GLU A 104 -12.91 35.02 6.06
C GLU A 104 -13.27 33.53 6.27
N MET A 105 -14.37 33.24 6.96
CA MET A 105 -14.87 31.86 7.12
C MET A 105 -15.21 31.16 5.80
N ALA A 106 -15.78 31.91 4.85
CA ALA A 106 -16.17 31.37 3.55
C ALA A 106 -14.93 30.88 2.78
N TRP A 107 -13.79 31.58 2.92
CA TRP A 107 -12.53 31.20 2.32
C TRP A 107 -11.93 29.95 2.95
N THR A 108 -11.95 29.81 4.29
CA THR A 108 -11.41 28.63 4.97
C THR A 108 -12.22 27.36 4.65
N GLN A 109 -13.56 27.49 4.55
CA GLN A 109 -14.42 26.39 4.10
C GLN A 109 -14.14 26.02 2.64
N ALA A 110 -13.98 27.02 1.77
CA ALA A 110 -13.63 26.80 0.36
C ALA A 110 -12.25 26.13 0.22
N CYS A 111 -11.27 26.48 1.07
CA CYS A 111 -9.96 25.82 1.11
C CYS A 111 -10.08 24.33 1.46
N ALA A 112 -10.83 23.97 2.51
CA ALA A 112 -11.06 22.58 2.88
C ALA A 112 -11.73 21.80 1.74
N ALA A 113 -12.76 22.38 1.12
CA ALA A 113 -13.45 21.79 -0.02
C ALA A 113 -12.53 21.60 -1.24
N ALA A 114 -11.70 22.60 -1.55
CA ALA A 114 -10.73 22.55 -2.65
C ALA A 114 -9.64 21.49 -2.40
N ILE A 115 -9.16 21.34 -1.16
CA ILE A 115 -8.20 20.30 -0.78
C ILE A 115 -8.81 18.92 -1.03
N ARG A 116 -10.02 18.65 -0.51
CA ARG A 116 -10.72 17.38 -0.72
C ARG A 116 -11.01 17.10 -2.20
N ALA A 117 -11.40 18.13 -2.96
CA ALA A 117 -11.65 17.99 -4.40
C ALA A 117 -10.41 17.56 -5.22
N ARG A 118 -9.18 17.74 -4.69
CA ARG A 118 -7.97 17.23 -5.35
C ARG A 118 -7.85 15.70 -5.29
N GLY A 119 -8.54 15.03 -4.38
CA GLY A 119 -8.57 13.55 -4.28
C GLY A 119 -9.48 12.88 -5.31
N ASN A 120 -10.42 13.62 -5.90
CA ASN A 120 -11.42 13.10 -6.85
C ASN A 120 -10.98 13.19 -8.33
N LYS A 121 -9.69 13.01 -8.64
CA LYS A 121 -9.16 13.12 -10.00
C LYS A 121 -8.58 11.81 -10.51
#